data_AF-A0A2V8RFE4-F1
#
_entry.id   AF-A0A2V8RFE4-F1
#
_cell.length_a   1.000
_cell.length_b   1.000
_cell.length_c   1.000
_cell.angle_alpha   90.00
_cell.angle_beta   90.00
_cell.angle_gamma   90.00
#
_symmetry.space_group_name_H-M   'P 1'
#
loop_
_entity.id
_entity.type
_entity.pdbx_description
1 polymer ?
#
loop_
_entity_poly.entity_id
_entity_poly.type
_entity_poly.pdbx_seq_one_letter_code
_entity_poly.pdbx_strand_id
1 'polypeptide(L)'
;MDAVSEARASARARPAKRALPNGRASETFRGRSIITIPTLLICFTLWVQPVALLAQTNATVTVTFTPGHPANRFIPSRALGAGVDGHSIGETDRQLSPANIKAMLSAGLKPLTYRLRTELAGEAWHWNPSGSWSDPAHRQGYWTSSS
;
A
#
# COMPACT_ATOMS: atom_id res chain seq x y z
N MET A 1 0.56 -1.34 64.42
CA MET A 1 1.23 -0.28 65.20
C MET A 1 1.97 0.62 64.23
N ASP A 2 1.51 1.79 63.80
CA ASP A 2 0.19 2.44 63.81
C ASP A 2 0.24 3.62 62.82
N ALA A 3 -0.91 3.89 62.20
CA ALA A 3 -1.55 5.20 61.94
C ALA A 3 -0.76 6.31 61.19
N VAL A 4 -1.20 6.80 60.02
CA VAL A 4 -2.36 7.70 59.75
C VAL A 4 -2.17 9.12 60.30
N SER A 5 -2.31 10.13 59.44
CA SER A 5 -3.08 11.39 59.65
C SER A 5 -2.63 12.46 58.62
N GLU A 6 -3.40 12.76 57.57
CA GLU A 6 -4.56 13.66 57.48
C GLU A 6 -4.26 15.18 57.47
N ALA A 7 -4.55 15.77 56.30
CA ALA A 7 -5.28 17.01 56.02
C ALA A 7 -5.30 18.16 57.05
N ARG A 8 -5.00 19.39 56.55
CA ARG A 8 -5.74 20.60 56.96
C ARG A 8 -5.92 21.60 55.81
N ALA A 9 -7.19 21.85 55.48
CA ALA A 9 -7.66 23.04 54.78
C ALA A 9 -7.68 24.25 55.74
N SER A 10 -7.55 25.48 55.21
CA SER A 10 -7.93 26.69 55.95
C SER A 10 -8.63 27.71 55.06
N ALA A 11 -9.73 28.23 55.58
CA ALA A 11 -10.74 29.12 55.02
C ALA A 11 -10.21 30.57 54.85
N ARG A 12 -10.49 31.22 53.70
CA ARG A 12 -11.60 32.18 53.41
C ARG A 12 -11.37 33.61 53.93
N ALA A 13 -11.35 34.56 52.99
CA ALA A 13 -11.75 35.96 53.22
C ALA A 13 -12.57 36.49 52.02
N ARG A 14 -13.70 37.10 52.33
CA ARG A 14 -14.55 37.98 51.48
C ARG A 14 -14.76 39.27 52.31
N PRO A 15 -15.18 40.44 51.79
CA PRO A 15 -15.83 40.72 50.50
C PRO A 15 -15.45 42.09 49.85
N ALA A 16 -16.03 42.39 48.69
CA ALA A 16 -16.61 43.72 48.43
C ALA A 16 -17.69 43.61 47.34
N LYS A 17 -18.93 44.00 47.68
CA LYS A 17 -20.01 44.18 46.70
C LYS A 17 -19.77 45.51 45.97
N ARG A 18 -19.54 45.49 44.67
CA ARG A 18 -19.50 46.69 43.82
C ARG A 18 -20.74 46.72 42.93
N ALA A 19 -21.40 47.88 42.92
CA ALA A 19 -22.71 48.13 42.35
C ALA A 19 -22.80 47.89 40.83
N LEU A 20 -23.99 47.48 40.37
CA LEU A 20 -24.37 47.37 38.96
C LEU A 20 -24.69 48.76 38.39
N PRO A 21 -24.25 49.09 37.17
CA PRO A 21 -24.92 50.08 36.34
C PRO A 21 -25.86 49.40 35.34
N ASN A 22 -27.12 49.84 35.34
CA ASN A 22 -28.11 49.56 34.31
C ASN A 22 -27.69 50.17 32.96
N GLY A 23 -27.81 49.41 31.87
CA GLY A 23 -27.60 49.94 30.52
C GLY A 23 -27.81 48.95 29.37
N ARG A 24 -29.05 48.92 28.86
CA ARG A 24 -29.49 48.71 27.46
C ARG A 24 -29.17 47.38 26.72
N ALA A 25 -30.23 46.59 26.61
CA ALA A 25 -30.82 45.99 25.40
C ALA A 25 -29.93 45.44 24.26
N SER A 26 -30.11 44.13 24.06
CA SER A 26 -30.25 43.40 22.79
C SER A 26 -29.09 43.41 21.81
N GLU A 27 -28.35 42.30 21.77
CA GLU A 27 -28.02 41.64 20.50
C GLU A 27 -28.13 40.12 20.66
N THR A 28 -29.04 39.55 19.88
CA THR A 28 -29.29 38.12 19.75
C THR A 28 -28.08 37.43 19.13
N PHE A 29 -27.44 36.52 19.87
CA PHE A 29 -26.42 35.62 19.35
C PHE A 29 -27.07 34.63 18.36
N ARG A 30 -27.18 35.02 17.08
CA ARG A 30 -27.45 34.08 15.98
C ARG A 30 -26.22 33.21 15.81
N GLY A 31 -26.26 32.00 16.37
CA GLY A 31 -25.33 30.93 16.03
C GLY A 31 -25.41 30.66 14.52
N ARG A 32 -24.41 31.13 13.76
CA ARG A 32 -24.24 30.75 12.35
C ARG A 32 -23.78 29.29 12.34
N SER A 33 -24.68 28.41 11.94
CA SER A 33 -24.44 26.98 11.75
C SER A 33 -23.26 26.74 10.81
N ILE A 34 -22.10 26.36 11.35
CA ILE A 34 -20.90 25.97 10.58
C ILE A 34 -21.06 24.55 9.97
N ILE A 35 -22.18 23.87 10.23
CA ILE A 35 -22.44 22.47 9.85
C ILE A 35 -23.06 22.34 8.43
N THR A 36 -23.40 23.42 7.75
CA THR A 36 -24.19 23.33 6.50
C THR A 36 -23.39 22.87 5.29
N ILE A 37 -22.14 23.31 5.13
CA ILE A 37 -21.34 23.07 3.91
C ILE A 37 -20.84 21.61 3.75
N PRO A 38 -20.23 20.97 4.77
CA PRO A 38 -19.74 19.58 4.59
C PRO A 38 -20.89 18.59 4.43
N THR A 39 -22.02 18.83 5.08
CA THR A 39 -23.23 18.00 4.96
C THR A 39 -23.86 18.13 3.57
N LEU A 40 -23.89 19.34 2.99
CA LEU A 40 -24.34 19.56 1.61
C LEU A 40 -23.43 18.88 0.58
N LEU A 41 -22.11 18.91 0.77
CA LEU A 41 -21.16 18.21 -0.10
C LEU A 41 -21.31 16.68 -0.04
N ILE A 42 -21.49 16.11 1.16
CA ILE A 42 -21.74 14.67 1.32
C ILE A 42 -23.08 14.28 0.67
N CYS A 43 -24.16 15.04 0.91
CA CYS A 43 -25.44 14.83 0.26
C CYS A 43 -25.34 14.94 -1.28
N PHE A 44 -24.56 15.90 -1.79
CA PHE A 44 -24.32 16.05 -3.23
C PHE A 44 -23.56 14.85 -3.81
N THR A 45 -22.52 14.35 -3.13
CA THR A 45 -21.80 13.15 -3.59
C THR A 45 -22.67 11.90 -3.57
N LEU A 46 -23.53 11.72 -2.55
CA LEU A 46 -24.48 10.60 -2.49
C LEU A 46 -25.59 10.68 -3.56
N TRP A 47 -25.94 11.89 -4.00
CA TRP A 47 -26.91 12.11 -5.09
C TRP A 47 -26.34 11.87 -6.49
N VAL A 48 -25.03 12.07 -6.69
CA VAL A 48 -24.37 11.89 -8.00
C VAL A 48 -23.96 10.42 -8.25
N GLN A 49 -23.73 9.63 -7.19
CA GLN A 49 -23.41 8.19 -7.30
C GLN A 49 -24.44 7.35 -8.12
N PRO A 50 -25.77 7.49 -7.96
CA PRO A 50 -26.72 6.70 -8.74
C PRO A 50 -26.67 6.99 -10.25
N VAL A 51 -26.22 8.18 -10.67
CA VAL A 51 -26.10 8.51 -12.11
C VAL A 51 -24.96 7.75 -12.76
N ALA A 52 -23.84 7.55 -12.06
CA ALA A 52 -22.70 6.80 -12.59
C ALA A 52 -23.00 5.30 -12.77
N LEU A 53 -23.79 4.71 -11.88
CA LEU A 53 -24.22 3.30 -11.97
C LEU A 53 -25.23 3.10 -13.11
N LEU A 54 -26.11 4.08 -13.36
CA LEU A 54 -27.06 4.07 -14.48
C LEU A 54 -26.38 4.38 -15.83
N ALA A 55 -25.21 5.02 -15.83
CA ALA A 55 -24.41 5.29 -17.02
C ALA A 55 -23.56 4.07 -17.46
N GLN A 56 -23.59 2.96 -16.72
CA GLN A 56 -22.91 1.74 -17.11
C GLN A 56 -23.69 1.07 -18.25
N THR A 57 -23.38 1.49 -19.48
CA THR A 57 -23.98 0.90 -20.68
C THR A 57 -23.39 -0.49 -20.89
N ASN A 58 -24.24 -1.50 -20.85
CA ASN A 58 -23.87 -2.82 -21.34
C ASN A 58 -23.64 -2.71 -22.85
N ALA A 59 -22.38 -2.75 -23.28
CA ALA A 59 -22.05 -2.83 -24.69
C ALA A 59 -22.28 -4.26 -25.18
N THR A 60 -23.08 -4.43 -26.23
CA THR A 60 -23.21 -5.73 -26.90
C THR A 60 -22.13 -5.84 -27.96
N VAL A 61 -21.23 -6.82 -27.83
CA VAL A 61 -20.24 -7.16 -28.85
C VAL A 61 -20.71 -8.40 -29.59
N THR A 62 -20.95 -8.27 -30.90
CA THR A 62 -21.23 -9.42 -31.77
C THR A 62 -19.94 -9.89 -32.40
N VAL A 63 -19.53 -11.13 -32.11
CA VAL A 63 -18.35 -11.77 -32.72
C VAL A 63 -18.83 -12.74 -33.79
N THR A 64 -18.55 -12.43 -35.06
CA THR A 64 -18.75 -13.35 -36.18
C THR A 64 -17.43 -14.03 -36.53
N PHE A 65 -17.44 -15.35 -36.71
CA PHE A 65 -16.28 -16.08 -37.19
C PHE A 65 -16.71 -17.21 -38.13
N THR A 66 -15.86 -17.56 -39.09
CA THR A 66 -16.10 -18.66 -40.02
C THR A 66 -15.29 -19.88 -39.58
N PRO A 67 -15.93 -20.98 -39.15
CA PRO A 67 -15.22 -22.23 -38.81
C PRO A 67 -14.34 -22.70 -39.96
N GLY A 68 -13.14 -23.19 -39.66
CA GLY A 68 -12.21 -23.69 -40.68
C GLY A 68 -11.33 -22.64 -41.37
N HIS A 69 -11.50 -21.34 -41.06
CA HIS A 69 -10.68 -20.25 -41.62
C HIS A 69 -9.80 -19.56 -40.54
N PRO A 70 -8.80 -20.25 -39.96
CA PRO A 70 -7.93 -19.61 -38.98
C PRO A 70 -6.98 -18.61 -39.64
N ALA A 71 -6.82 -17.44 -39.04
CA ALA A 71 -5.85 -16.44 -39.49
C ALA A 71 -4.39 -16.91 -39.28
N ASN A 72 -4.13 -17.70 -38.23
CA ASN A 72 -2.84 -18.29 -37.96
C ASN A 72 -2.98 -19.58 -37.12
N ARG A 73 -1.92 -20.37 -37.02
CA ARG A 73 -1.85 -21.59 -36.21
C ARG A 73 -0.58 -21.59 -35.37
N PHE A 74 -0.70 -22.04 -34.14
CA PHE A 74 0.45 -22.26 -33.27
C PHE A 74 0.28 -23.54 -32.46
N ILE A 75 1.39 -24.07 -31.94
CA ILE A 75 1.38 -25.21 -31.04
C ILE A 75 1.39 -24.64 -29.61
N PRO A 76 0.31 -24.74 -28.82
CA PRO A 76 0.22 -24.06 -27.52
C PRO A 76 1.36 -24.41 -26.58
N SER A 77 1.75 -25.69 -26.55
CA SER A 77 2.85 -26.20 -25.73
C SER A 77 4.24 -25.69 -26.13
N ARG A 78 4.38 -25.00 -27.26
CA ARG A 78 5.61 -24.35 -27.72
C ARG A 78 5.52 -22.83 -27.69
N ALA A 79 4.32 -22.27 -27.90
CA ALA A 79 4.10 -20.82 -27.98
C ALA A 79 3.87 -20.17 -26.62
N LEU A 80 3.31 -20.91 -25.66
CA LEU A 80 3.00 -20.42 -24.32
C LEU A 80 3.99 -21.04 -23.33
N GLY A 81 4.65 -20.19 -22.54
CA GLY A 81 5.63 -20.59 -21.53
C GLY A 81 5.59 -19.69 -20.30
N ALA A 82 6.46 -19.99 -19.33
CA ALA A 82 6.62 -19.20 -18.12
C ALA A 82 8.06 -18.68 -17.97
N GLY A 83 8.20 -17.59 -17.22
CA GLY A 83 9.50 -17.04 -16.84
C GLY A 83 9.75 -17.22 -15.35
N VAL A 84 10.94 -17.67 -14.99
CA VAL A 84 11.46 -17.60 -13.63
C VAL A 84 12.45 -16.44 -13.56
N ASP A 85 12.24 -15.54 -12.61
CA ASP A 85 13.12 -14.39 -12.40
C ASP A 85 14.11 -14.64 -11.27
N GLY A 86 15.26 -13.97 -11.32
CA GLY A 86 16.23 -13.97 -10.24
C GLY A 86 15.80 -13.02 -9.11
N HIS A 87 16.03 -13.44 -7.87
CA HIS A 87 15.62 -12.75 -6.65
C HIS A 87 16.79 -12.62 -5.67
N SER A 88 16.56 -11.88 -4.58
CA SER A 88 17.54 -11.73 -3.49
C SER A 88 17.93 -13.08 -2.87
N ILE A 89 19.05 -13.11 -2.17
CA ILE A 89 19.55 -14.31 -1.49
C ILE A 89 18.47 -14.92 -0.58
N GLY A 90 18.31 -16.25 -0.64
CA GLY A 90 17.34 -17.01 0.15
C GLY A 90 15.89 -16.99 -0.36
N GLU A 91 15.53 -16.12 -1.31
CA GLU A 91 14.16 -16.08 -1.86
C GLU A 91 13.85 -17.26 -2.79
N THR A 92 14.88 -17.84 -3.43
CA THR A 92 14.73 -19.02 -4.29
C THR A 92 14.12 -20.19 -3.53
N ASP A 93 14.52 -20.47 -2.29
CA ASP A 93 14.00 -21.59 -1.51
C ASP A 93 12.53 -21.42 -1.15
N ARG A 94 12.11 -20.18 -0.91
CA ARG A 94 10.70 -19.84 -0.64
C ARG A 94 9.86 -19.99 -1.91
N GLN A 95 10.34 -19.45 -3.03
CA GLN A 95 9.62 -19.45 -4.29
C GLN A 95 9.53 -20.82 -4.94
N LEU A 96 10.63 -21.59 -4.90
CA LEU A 96 10.73 -22.94 -5.45
C LEU A 96 10.48 -24.02 -4.39
N SER A 97 9.64 -23.70 -3.39
CA SER A 97 9.16 -24.72 -2.44
C SER A 97 8.36 -25.81 -3.16
N PRO A 98 8.29 -27.05 -2.63
CA PRO A 98 7.56 -28.13 -3.27
C PRO A 98 6.09 -27.81 -3.56
N ALA A 99 5.42 -27.06 -2.67
CA ALA A 99 4.05 -26.63 -2.85
C ALA A 99 3.89 -25.66 -4.03
N ASN A 100 4.80 -24.69 -4.15
CA ASN A 100 4.78 -23.72 -5.23
C ASN A 100 5.11 -24.36 -6.57
N ILE A 101 6.10 -25.28 -6.61
CA ILE A 101 6.41 -26.05 -7.82
C ILE A 101 5.18 -26.83 -8.27
N LYS A 102 4.47 -27.50 -7.36
CA LYS A 102 3.23 -28.22 -7.70
C LYS A 102 2.16 -27.29 -8.29
N ALA A 103 1.99 -26.10 -7.74
CA ALA A 103 1.08 -25.09 -8.27
C ALA A 103 1.51 -24.61 -9.66
N MET A 104 2.79 -24.30 -9.86
CA MET A 104 3.34 -23.90 -11.16
C MET A 104 3.13 -24.99 -12.22
N LEU A 105 3.35 -26.26 -11.88
CA LEU A 105 3.13 -27.38 -12.80
C LEU A 105 1.66 -27.54 -13.20
N SER A 106 0.72 -27.18 -12.32
CA SER A 106 -0.73 -27.23 -12.64
C SER A 106 -1.15 -26.24 -13.73
N ALA A 107 -0.35 -25.20 -14.00
CA ALA A 107 -0.60 -24.26 -15.09
C ALA A 107 -0.30 -24.85 -16.49
N GLY A 108 0.44 -25.96 -16.59
CA GLY A 108 0.69 -26.67 -17.84
C GLY A 108 1.60 -25.97 -18.86
N LEU A 109 2.25 -24.86 -18.47
CA LEU A 109 3.24 -24.15 -19.29
C LEU A 109 4.51 -24.99 -19.41
N LYS A 110 5.01 -25.21 -20.64
CA LYS A 110 6.16 -26.11 -20.88
C LYS A 110 7.48 -25.38 -21.08
N PRO A 111 7.59 -24.43 -22.04
CA PRO A 111 8.80 -23.65 -22.18
C PRO A 111 9.02 -22.81 -20.92
N LEU A 112 10.22 -22.89 -20.36
CA LEU A 112 10.65 -22.07 -19.24
C LEU A 112 11.82 -21.20 -19.68
N THR A 113 11.72 -19.90 -19.44
CA THR A 113 12.85 -18.98 -19.56
C THR A 113 13.30 -18.59 -18.16
N TYR A 114 14.61 -18.47 -17.98
CA TYR A 114 15.18 -17.98 -16.73
C TYR A 114 15.97 -16.71 -17.03
N ARG A 115 15.64 -15.62 -16.34
CA ARG A 115 16.41 -14.39 -16.47
C ARG A 115 17.64 -14.48 -15.56
N LEU A 116 18.80 -14.62 -16.18
CA LEU A 116 20.06 -14.48 -15.48
C LEU A 116 20.17 -13.05 -14.94
N ARG A 117 20.12 -12.89 -13.61
CA ARG A 117 20.63 -11.70 -12.93
C ARG A 117 22.15 -11.89 -12.83
N THR A 118 22.85 -11.79 -13.96
CA THR A 118 24.32 -11.68 -13.93
C THR A 118 24.69 -10.45 -13.09
N GLU A 119 25.94 -10.35 -12.67
CA GLU A 119 26.41 -9.33 -11.72
C GLU A 119 26.05 -7.85 -12.06
N LEU A 120 25.52 -7.58 -13.26
CA LEU A 120 24.99 -6.28 -13.69
C LEU A 120 23.54 -5.96 -13.28
N ALA A 121 22.71 -6.92 -12.86
CA ALA A 121 21.25 -6.73 -12.80
C ALA A 121 20.67 -6.40 -11.41
N GLY A 122 21.48 -6.33 -10.36
CA GLY A 122 20.99 -6.03 -9.02
C GLY A 122 22.11 -5.57 -8.13
N GLU A 123 22.30 -4.26 -8.01
CA GLU A 123 22.98 -3.57 -6.91
C GLU A 123 24.40 -4.03 -6.52
N ALA A 124 24.98 -5.05 -7.15
CA ALA A 124 26.36 -5.50 -6.97
C ALA A 124 27.38 -4.46 -7.47
N TRP A 125 26.90 -3.37 -8.08
CA TRP A 125 27.64 -2.17 -8.41
C TRP A 125 27.66 -1.11 -7.30
N HIS A 126 26.92 -1.30 -6.20
CA HIS A 126 27.09 -0.47 -5.02
C HIS A 126 28.36 -0.91 -4.30
N TRP A 127 29.49 -0.58 -4.92
CA TRP A 127 30.74 -0.53 -4.20
C TRP A 127 30.49 0.21 -2.89
N ASN A 128 30.82 -0.45 -1.79
CA ASN A 128 30.86 0.13 -0.48
C ASN A 128 32.11 -0.41 0.24
N PRO A 129 32.68 0.33 1.21
CA PRO A 129 33.94 -0.04 1.85
C PRO A 129 33.84 -1.31 2.71
N SER A 130 32.62 -1.76 3.02
CA SER A 130 32.37 -3.01 3.71
C SER A 130 32.29 -4.14 2.69
N GLY A 131 33.36 -4.91 2.55
CA GLY A 131 33.42 -6.01 1.59
C GLY A 131 34.73 -6.77 1.67
N SER A 132 34.89 -7.74 0.77
CA SER A 132 36.10 -8.56 0.69
C SER A 132 36.51 -8.80 -0.76
N TRP A 133 37.81 -8.92 -0.97
CA TRP A 133 38.35 -9.44 -2.23
C TRP A 133 38.06 -10.93 -2.34
N SER A 134 37.75 -11.42 -3.55
CA SER A 134 37.64 -12.84 -3.83
C SER A 134 38.94 -13.61 -3.53
N ASP A 135 40.09 -12.92 -3.62
CA ASP A 135 41.37 -13.37 -3.08
C ASP A 135 41.80 -12.41 -1.94
N PRO A 136 41.42 -12.71 -0.68
CA PRO A 136 41.77 -11.87 0.47
C PRO A 136 43.27 -11.81 0.75
N ALA A 137 44.01 -12.89 0.43
CA ALA A 137 45.43 -13.02 0.75
C ALA A 137 46.27 -12.04 -0.09
N HIS A 138 45.93 -11.89 -1.38
CA HIS A 138 46.63 -10.99 -2.29
C HIS A 138 45.87 -9.67 -2.56
N ARG A 139 44.68 -9.49 -1.98
CA ARG A 139 43.80 -8.32 -2.18
C ARG A 139 43.49 -8.05 -3.66
N GLN A 140 43.14 -9.10 -4.38
CA GLN A 140 42.91 -9.06 -5.82
C GLN A 140 41.67 -9.87 -6.23
N GLY A 141 41.34 -9.84 -7.53
CA GLY A 141 40.14 -10.47 -8.09
C GLY A 141 38.95 -9.53 -8.03
N TYR A 142 37.75 -10.07 -7.81
CA TYR A 142 36.53 -9.26 -7.74
C TYR A 142 36.24 -8.83 -6.30
N TRP A 143 35.72 -7.61 -6.14
CA TRP A 143 35.27 -7.10 -4.85
C TRP A 143 33.83 -7.52 -4.60
N THR A 144 33.57 -8.16 -3.46
CA THR A 144 32.21 -8.50 -3.00
C THR A 144 31.82 -7.58 -1.87
N SER A 145 30.96 -6.60 -2.15
CA SER A 145 30.39 -5.73 -1.12
C SER A 145 29.39 -6.50 -0.25
N SER A 146 29.44 -6.27 1.06
CA SER A 146 28.41 -6.72 2.01
C SER A 146 27.22 -5.76 1.99
N SER A 147 26.02 -6.32 2.17
CA SER A 147 24.76 -5.57 2.35
C SER A 147 24.54 -5.12 3.79
#